data_AF-A0A926BEN9-F1
#
_entry.id   AF-A0A926BEN9-F1
#
_cell.length_a   1.000
_cell.length_b   1.000
_cell.length_c   1.000
_cell.angle_alpha   90.00
_cell.angle_beta   90.00
_cell.angle_gamma   90.00
#
_symmetry.space_group_name_H-M   'P 1'
#
loop_
_entity.id
_entity.type
_entity.pdbx_description
1 polymer ?
#
loop_
_entity_poly.entity_id
_entity_poly.type
_entity_poly.pdbx_seq_one_letter_code
_entity_poly.pdbx_strand_id
1 'polypeptide(L)'
;MWQTGGAWLCKSFRDYYDFTGDKTVLEKAYPVLKGAVEFFLDALVPDPNNGHLVTCPSVSPENAHHPNASICAGPTMDSQILHDLFDTVILASEVADKDAAFRDVVKRTREKLPPMEVGAAGQLQEWQDDWDAIAPEKNHRHVSHLYGLYPSDQITPQTPELFAAARKSLEQRGDMATGWSLAWKINLWARLRDGDRAYTILRGLLTPGRTAPNLFDLHPPFQIDGNFGATSGVCEMLLQSHGGELHLLPALPSLWKNGTVSGLLARGGYEVGLNWADGKPTRITIKARQDGTCQVCYGNKSLKVTVKKGKTMTLNKPF
;
A
#
# COMPACT_ATOMS: atom_id res chain seq x y z
N MET A 1 1.46 -22.93 2.92
CA MET A 1 0.56 -22.71 1.78
C MET A 1 0.03 -21.29 1.92
N TRP A 2 0.09 -20.48 0.88
CA TRP A 2 -0.35 -19.08 0.89
C TRP A 2 -1.15 -18.80 -0.39
N GLN A 3 -2.46 -18.59 -0.24
CA GLN A 3 -3.44 -18.61 -1.32
C GLN A 3 -3.87 -17.22 -1.81
N THR A 4 -3.41 -16.15 -1.14
CA THR A 4 -3.81 -14.77 -1.45
C THR A 4 -2.95 -14.10 -2.54
N GLY A 5 -2.02 -14.83 -3.17
CA GLY A 5 -1.19 -14.32 -4.28
C GLY A 5 -2.00 -13.83 -5.49
N GLY A 6 -2.98 -14.61 -5.95
CA GLY A 6 -3.87 -14.20 -7.04
C GLY A 6 -4.73 -12.99 -6.68
N ALA A 7 -5.19 -12.91 -5.42
CA ALA A 7 -5.96 -11.79 -4.90
C ALA A 7 -5.12 -10.51 -4.83
N TRP A 8 -3.86 -10.58 -4.38
CA TRP A 8 -2.97 -9.42 -4.39
C TRP A 8 -2.71 -8.95 -5.82
N LEU A 9 -2.42 -9.84 -6.77
CA LEU A 9 -2.20 -9.45 -8.17
C LEU A 9 -3.39 -8.68 -8.77
N CYS A 10 -4.62 -9.00 -8.36
CA CYS A 10 -5.83 -8.31 -8.79
C CYS A 10 -5.85 -6.82 -8.42
N LYS A 11 -5.11 -6.40 -7.38
CA LYS A 11 -4.93 -4.99 -7.02
C LYS A 11 -4.38 -4.16 -8.19
N SER A 12 -3.57 -4.75 -9.07
CA SER A 12 -2.99 -4.05 -10.22
C SER A 12 -4.07 -3.50 -11.17
N PHE A 13 -5.22 -4.20 -11.31
CA PHE A 13 -6.35 -3.70 -12.11
C PHE A 13 -6.98 -2.47 -11.47
N ARG A 14 -7.11 -2.49 -10.14
CA ARG A 14 -7.61 -1.36 -9.37
C ARG A 14 -6.68 -0.17 -9.45
N ASP A 15 -5.38 -0.37 -9.22
CA ASP A 15 -4.40 0.70 -9.32
C ASP A 15 -4.37 1.28 -10.73
N TYR A 16 -4.38 0.45 -11.79
CA TYR A 16 -4.45 0.96 -13.17
C TYR A 16 -5.67 1.85 -13.37
N TYR A 17 -6.85 1.40 -12.94
CA TYR A 17 -8.08 2.19 -12.99
C TYR A 17 -7.93 3.50 -12.22
N ASP A 18 -7.48 3.46 -10.97
CA ASP A 18 -7.39 4.63 -10.11
C ASP A 18 -6.42 5.68 -10.69
N PHE A 19 -5.27 5.26 -11.23
CA PHE A 19 -4.27 6.17 -11.83
C PHE A 19 -4.65 6.70 -13.22
N THR A 20 -5.51 6.01 -13.97
CA THR A 20 -5.81 6.37 -15.37
C THR A 20 -7.23 6.91 -15.59
N GLY A 21 -8.18 6.50 -14.76
CA GLY A 21 -9.62 6.65 -14.99
C GLY A 21 -10.21 5.69 -16.04
N ASP A 22 -9.41 4.76 -16.57
CA ASP A 22 -9.84 3.87 -17.65
C ASP A 22 -10.74 2.73 -17.13
N LYS A 23 -12.05 2.92 -17.24
CA LYS A 23 -13.08 1.94 -16.87
C LYS A 23 -12.94 0.60 -17.60
N THR A 24 -12.38 0.59 -18.82
CA THR A 24 -12.31 -0.61 -19.65
C THR A 24 -11.41 -1.68 -19.03
N VAL A 25 -10.43 -1.29 -18.19
CA VAL A 25 -9.58 -2.24 -17.47
C VAL A 25 -10.41 -3.09 -16.49
N LEU A 26 -11.37 -2.47 -15.78
CA LEU A 26 -12.20 -3.15 -14.78
C LEU A 26 -13.25 -4.02 -15.46
N GLU A 27 -13.85 -3.54 -16.55
CA GLU A 27 -14.81 -4.32 -17.35
C GLU A 27 -14.17 -5.61 -17.89
N LYS A 28 -12.93 -5.52 -18.41
CA LYS A 28 -12.18 -6.67 -18.92
C LYS A 28 -11.68 -7.59 -17.81
N ALA A 29 -11.26 -7.03 -16.68
CA ALA A 29 -10.78 -7.80 -15.54
C ALA A 29 -11.91 -8.45 -14.73
N TYR A 30 -13.17 -8.03 -14.91
CA TYR A 30 -14.30 -8.49 -14.11
C TYR A 30 -14.42 -10.01 -14.00
N PRO A 31 -14.31 -10.81 -15.08
CA PRO A 31 -14.36 -12.28 -14.97
C PRO A 31 -13.25 -12.86 -14.10
N VAL A 32 -12.04 -12.29 -14.15
CA VAL A 32 -10.90 -12.71 -13.32
C VAL A 32 -11.12 -12.34 -11.86
N LEU A 33 -11.57 -11.10 -11.61
CA LEU A 33 -11.91 -10.62 -10.26
C LEU A 33 -13.02 -11.46 -9.63
N LYS A 34 -14.08 -11.75 -10.39
CA LYS A 34 -15.20 -12.59 -9.95
C LYS A 34 -14.73 -14.00 -9.60
N GLY A 35 -13.96 -14.65 -10.47
CA GLY A 35 -13.43 -16.00 -10.20
C GLY A 35 -12.52 -16.05 -8.96
N ALA A 36 -11.68 -15.03 -8.75
CA ALA A 36 -10.87 -14.92 -7.54
C ALA A 36 -11.75 -14.79 -6.29
N VAL A 37 -12.84 -14.03 -6.36
CA VAL A 37 -13.78 -13.85 -5.24
C VAL A 37 -14.60 -15.12 -4.98
N GLU A 38 -15.07 -15.80 -6.03
CA GLU A 38 -15.77 -17.09 -5.91
C GLU A 38 -14.91 -18.13 -5.18
N PHE A 39 -13.61 -18.20 -5.49
CA PHE A 39 -12.67 -19.04 -4.74
C PHE A 39 -12.68 -18.72 -3.24
N PHE A 40 -12.65 -17.45 -2.83
CA PHE A 40 -12.67 -17.09 -1.41
C PHE A 40 -14.05 -17.24 -0.77
N LEU A 41 -15.14 -17.07 -1.51
CA LEU A 41 -16.49 -17.38 -1.01
C LEU A 41 -16.62 -18.87 -0.65
N ASP A 42 -15.98 -19.75 -1.41
CA ASP A 42 -15.98 -21.20 -1.14
C ASP A 42 -14.92 -21.63 -0.12
N ALA A 43 -13.78 -20.93 -0.05
CA ALA A 43 -12.63 -21.33 0.76
C ALA A 43 -12.61 -20.73 2.18
N LEU A 44 -13.26 -19.59 2.41
CA LEU A 44 -13.32 -18.97 3.73
C LEU A 44 -14.19 -19.80 4.68
N VAL A 45 -13.71 -20.00 5.90
CA VAL A 45 -14.42 -20.75 6.94
C VAL A 45 -14.64 -19.88 8.17
N PRO A 46 -15.73 -20.05 8.93
CA PRO A 46 -15.91 -19.34 10.19
C PRO A 46 -14.88 -19.82 11.21
N ASP A 47 -14.15 -18.90 11.81
CA ASP A 47 -13.30 -19.17 12.96
C ASP A 47 -14.19 -19.59 14.16
N PRO A 48 -13.93 -20.72 14.82
CA PRO A 48 -14.76 -21.22 15.90
C PRO A 48 -14.78 -20.33 17.14
N ASN A 49 -13.79 -19.45 17.32
CA ASN A 49 -13.66 -18.61 18.52
C ASN A 49 -14.46 -17.31 18.41
N ASN A 50 -14.50 -16.70 17.22
CA ASN A 50 -15.06 -15.36 17.02
C ASN A 50 -16.10 -15.27 15.87
N GLY A 51 -16.22 -16.31 15.03
CA GLY A 51 -17.17 -16.37 13.91
C GLY A 51 -16.77 -15.56 12.67
N HIS A 52 -15.61 -14.90 12.66
CA HIS A 52 -15.08 -14.22 11.47
C HIS A 52 -14.76 -15.23 10.36
N LEU A 53 -14.87 -14.80 9.11
CA LEU A 53 -14.52 -15.62 7.95
C LEU A 53 -13.02 -15.54 7.68
N VAL A 54 -12.31 -16.64 7.90
CA VAL A 54 -10.84 -16.72 7.84
C VAL A 54 -10.36 -17.67 6.76
N THR A 55 -9.17 -17.40 6.24
CA THR A 55 -8.40 -18.35 5.45
C THR A 55 -7.81 -19.43 6.36
N CYS A 56 -8.04 -20.72 6.06
CA CYS A 56 -7.50 -21.81 6.86
C CYS A 56 -7.30 -23.08 6.00
N PRO A 57 -6.07 -23.62 5.89
CA PRO A 57 -4.82 -23.10 6.42
C PRO A 57 -4.32 -21.88 5.63
N SER A 58 -3.51 -21.04 6.28
CA SER A 58 -2.70 -20.00 5.64
C SER A 58 -1.39 -19.79 6.41
N VAL A 59 -0.58 -18.81 6.01
CA VAL A 59 0.66 -18.38 6.68
C VAL A 59 0.78 -16.86 6.55
N SER A 60 1.37 -16.17 7.53
CA SER A 60 2.01 -14.88 7.22
C SER A 60 3.30 -15.22 6.45
N PRO A 61 3.48 -14.76 5.19
CA PRO A 61 4.55 -15.22 4.32
C PRO A 61 5.90 -15.33 5.02
N GLU A 62 6.35 -16.58 5.12
CA GLU A 62 7.67 -16.99 5.61
C GLU A 62 8.03 -16.64 7.05
N ASN A 63 7.10 -16.05 7.83
CA ASN A 63 7.31 -15.81 9.25
C ASN A 63 6.64 -16.90 10.09
N ALA A 64 7.37 -17.45 11.05
CA ALA A 64 6.83 -18.40 12.01
C ALA A 64 6.30 -17.66 13.25
N HIS A 65 5.13 -18.07 13.76
CA HIS A 65 4.60 -17.54 15.02
C HIS A 65 5.17 -18.29 16.23
N HIS A 66 5.61 -19.55 16.04
CA HIS A 66 6.29 -20.37 17.05
C HIS A 66 7.47 -21.13 16.42
N PRO A 67 8.43 -21.67 17.21
CA PRO A 67 9.64 -22.31 16.67
C PRO A 67 9.43 -23.39 15.60
N ASN A 68 8.31 -24.11 15.63
CA ASN A 68 7.99 -25.17 14.68
C ASN A 68 6.61 -24.99 14.02
N ALA A 69 6.05 -23.77 14.02
CA ALA A 69 4.73 -23.50 13.44
C ALA A 69 4.69 -22.15 12.69
N SER A 70 4.26 -22.22 11.43
CA SER A 70 3.96 -21.08 10.57
C SER A 70 2.54 -21.11 10.00
N ILE A 71 1.90 -22.29 10.02
CA ILE A 71 0.52 -22.47 9.53
C ILE A 71 -0.45 -21.97 10.59
N CYS A 72 -1.32 -21.05 10.19
CA CYS A 72 -2.31 -20.39 11.03
C CYS A 72 -3.63 -20.22 10.28
N ALA A 73 -4.65 -19.73 10.98
CA ALA A 73 -5.90 -19.27 10.39
C ALA A 73 -5.93 -17.74 10.37
N GLY A 74 -6.32 -17.15 9.24
CA GLY A 74 -6.60 -15.71 9.10
C GLY A 74 -5.46 -14.76 9.49
N PRO A 75 -4.20 -14.94 9.02
CA PRO A 75 -3.16 -13.94 9.27
C PRO A 75 -3.58 -12.57 8.72
N THR A 76 -3.16 -11.48 9.35
CA THR A 76 -3.64 -10.11 9.06
C THR A 76 -3.49 -9.73 7.58
N MET A 77 -2.42 -10.18 6.92
CA MET A 77 -2.19 -9.94 5.49
C MET A 77 -3.35 -10.46 4.61
N ASP A 78 -3.92 -11.62 4.95
CA ASP A 78 -4.97 -12.23 4.15
C ASP A 78 -6.25 -11.38 4.18
N SER A 79 -6.70 -10.98 5.38
CA SER A 79 -7.88 -10.11 5.52
C SER A 79 -7.69 -8.79 4.77
N GLN A 80 -6.49 -8.19 4.85
CA GLN A 80 -6.21 -6.95 4.12
C GLN A 80 -6.25 -7.16 2.59
N ILE A 81 -5.64 -8.22 2.06
CA ILE A 81 -5.69 -8.50 0.62
C ILE A 81 -7.13 -8.79 0.16
N LEU A 82 -7.90 -9.53 0.96
CA LEU A 82 -9.29 -9.83 0.63
C LEU A 82 -10.20 -8.61 0.69
N HIS A 83 -9.94 -7.65 1.59
CA HIS A 83 -10.60 -6.35 1.56
C HIS A 83 -10.36 -5.63 0.22
N ASP A 84 -9.10 -5.54 -0.25
CA ASP A 84 -8.78 -4.93 -1.54
C ASP A 84 -9.45 -5.66 -2.71
N LEU A 85 -9.44 -7.01 -2.72
CA LEU A 85 -10.08 -7.83 -3.75
C LEU A 85 -11.61 -7.61 -3.77
N PHE A 86 -12.26 -7.65 -2.61
CA PHE A 86 -13.70 -7.48 -2.48
C PHE A 86 -14.14 -6.08 -2.90
N ASP A 87 -13.43 -5.04 -2.48
CA ASP A 87 -13.70 -3.67 -2.92
C ASP A 87 -13.50 -3.49 -4.43
N THR A 88 -12.49 -4.15 -4.99
CA THR A 88 -12.21 -4.09 -6.44
C THR A 88 -13.29 -4.80 -7.25
N VAL A 89 -13.76 -5.99 -6.86
CA VAL A 89 -14.81 -6.69 -7.61
C VAL A 89 -16.15 -5.98 -7.51
N ILE A 90 -16.47 -5.36 -6.35
CA ILE A 90 -17.69 -4.56 -6.18
C ILE A 90 -17.67 -3.40 -7.17
N LEU A 91 -16.57 -2.63 -7.21
CA LEU A 91 -16.39 -1.52 -8.13
C LEU A 91 -16.44 -1.98 -9.59
N ALA A 92 -15.72 -3.05 -9.95
CA ALA A 92 -15.68 -3.54 -11.33
C ALA A 92 -17.07 -4.02 -11.80
N SER A 93 -17.82 -4.65 -10.91
CA SER A 93 -19.20 -5.08 -11.15
C SER A 93 -20.16 -3.91 -11.33
N GLU A 94 -19.99 -2.81 -10.59
CA GLU A 94 -20.75 -1.56 -10.77
C GLU A 94 -20.39 -0.86 -12.09
N VAL A 95 -19.11 -0.77 -12.42
CA VAL A 95 -18.64 -0.18 -13.69
C VAL A 95 -19.14 -0.98 -14.89
N ALA A 96 -19.14 -2.30 -14.82
CA ALA A 96 -19.60 -3.18 -15.88
C ALA A 96 -21.13 -3.38 -15.93
N ASP A 97 -21.87 -2.83 -14.97
CA ASP A 97 -23.32 -3.01 -14.76
C ASP A 97 -23.77 -4.49 -14.78
N LYS A 98 -23.09 -5.34 -13.99
CA LYS A 98 -23.31 -6.80 -13.94
C LYS A 98 -23.45 -7.33 -12.53
N ASP A 99 -24.21 -8.41 -12.32
CA ASP A 99 -24.17 -9.23 -11.10
C ASP A 99 -24.45 -8.50 -9.77
N ALA A 100 -25.51 -7.68 -9.72
CA ALA A 100 -25.90 -6.94 -8.51
C ALA A 100 -26.08 -7.83 -7.27
N ALA A 101 -26.75 -8.99 -7.41
CA ALA A 101 -26.95 -9.93 -6.30
C ALA A 101 -25.62 -10.53 -5.78
N PHE A 102 -24.65 -10.76 -6.68
CA PHE A 102 -23.32 -11.21 -6.27
C PHE A 102 -22.59 -10.14 -5.47
N ARG A 103 -22.67 -8.85 -5.88
CA ARG A 103 -22.10 -7.74 -5.09
C ARG A 103 -22.64 -7.72 -3.66
N ASP A 104 -23.92 -7.98 -3.47
CA ASP A 104 -24.54 -8.00 -2.14
C ASP A 104 -24.06 -9.17 -1.28
N VAL A 105 -23.76 -10.32 -1.89
CA VAL A 105 -23.06 -11.44 -1.21
C VAL A 105 -21.66 -10.99 -0.80
N VAL A 106 -20.88 -10.42 -1.73
CA VAL A 106 -19.50 -9.98 -1.46
C VAL A 106 -19.43 -8.91 -0.38
N LYS A 107 -20.33 -7.91 -0.38
CA LYS A 107 -20.41 -6.88 0.66
C LYS A 107 -20.60 -7.49 2.05
N ARG A 108 -21.55 -8.43 2.19
CA ARG A 108 -21.82 -9.12 3.47
C ARG A 108 -20.68 -10.04 3.89
N THR A 109 -20.01 -10.70 2.95
CA THR A 109 -18.81 -11.53 3.26
C THR A 109 -17.66 -10.65 3.74
N ARG A 110 -17.42 -9.51 3.07
CA ARG A 110 -16.37 -8.54 3.45
C ARG A 110 -16.51 -8.05 4.88
N GLU A 111 -17.74 -7.78 5.34
CA GLU A 111 -18.03 -7.35 6.71
C GLU A 111 -17.70 -8.42 7.77
N LYS A 112 -17.56 -9.68 7.36
CA LYS A 112 -17.23 -10.79 8.25
C LYS A 112 -15.73 -11.12 8.30
N LEU A 113 -14.90 -10.47 7.48
CA LEU A 113 -13.44 -10.64 7.57
C LEU A 113 -12.95 -10.15 8.95
N PRO A 114 -11.90 -10.77 9.52
CA PRO A 114 -11.31 -10.31 10.76
C PRO A 114 -10.85 -8.85 10.68
N PRO A 115 -11.12 -8.02 11.71
CA PRO A 115 -10.57 -6.68 11.80
C PRO A 115 -9.05 -6.73 12.02
N MET A 116 -8.39 -5.62 11.75
CA MET A 116 -7.00 -5.40 12.18
C MET A 116 -6.97 -5.05 13.67
N GLU A 117 -6.06 -5.65 14.43
CA GLU A 117 -5.95 -5.44 15.88
C GLU A 117 -4.59 -4.89 16.30
N VAL A 118 -4.60 -4.18 17.43
CA VAL A 118 -3.39 -3.68 18.10
C VAL A 118 -3.05 -4.63 19.25
N GLY A 119 -1.85 -5.20 19.21
CA GLY A 119 -1.35 -6.13 20.24
C GLY A 119 -0.89 -5.42 21.51
N ALA A 120 -0.55 -6.21 22.52
CA ALA A 120 -0.19 -5.73 23.85
C ALA A 120 1.09 -4.86 23.88
N ALA A 121 1.98 -4.99 22.88
CA ALA A 121 3.16 -4.14 22.74
C ALA A 121 2.90 -2.87 21.88
N GLY A 122 1.64 -2.60 21.55
CA GLY A 122 1.20 -1.47 20.73
C GLY A 122 1.49 -1.62 19.24
N GLN A 123 1.84 -2.82 18.79
CA GLN A 123 2.12 -3.17 17.40
C GLN A 123 0.85 -3.62 16.68
N LEU A 124 0.80 -3.49 15.35
CA LEU A 124 -0.23 -4.15 14.55
C LEU A 124 0.01 -5.66 14.58
N GLN A 125 -0.97 -6.44 15.03
CA GLN A 125 -0.82 -7.90 15.14
C GLN A 125 -0.61 -8.53 13.75
N GLU A 126 0.35 -9.46 13.65
CA GLU A 126 0.60 -10.19 12.40
C GLU A 126 -0.34 -11.41 12.22
N TRP A 127 -0.82 -11.96 13.32
CA TRP A 127 -1.76 -13.08 13.39
C TRP A 127 -3.00 -12.68 14.19
N GLN A 128 -4.07 -13.49 14.16
CA GLN A 128 -5.29 -13.23 14.94
C GLN A 128 -5.03 -13.21 16.46
N ASP A 129 -4.11 -14.05 16.91
CA ASP A 129 -3.64 -14.05 18.29
C ASP A 129 -2.37 -13.20 18.41
N ASP A 130 -2.19 -12.55 19.56
CA ASP A 130 -1.05 -11.67 19.86
C ASP A 130 0.27 -12.45 20.09
N TRP A 131 0.76 -13.10 19.01
CA TRP A 131 1.96 -13.94 19.01
C TRP A 131 3.23 -13.19 18.59
N ASP A 132 3.14 -11.93 18.15
CA ASP A 132 4.28 -11.15 17.66
C ASP A 132 5.46 -11.11 18.64
N ALA A 133 5.18 -11.07 19.95
CA ALA A 133 6.22 -11.01 20.98
C ALA A 133 7.00 -12.34 21.15
N ILE A 134 6.40 -13.47 20.79
CA ILE A 134 6.97 -14.82 20.92
C ILE A 134 7.46 -15.41 19.59
N ALA A 135 7.18 -14.74 18.47
CA ALA A 135 7.67 -15.12 17.16
C ALA A 135 9.21 -15.29 17.18
N PRO A 136 9.76 -16.38 16.61
CA PRO A 136 11.20 -16.65 16.67
C PRO A 136 12.07 -15.58 16.00
N GLU A 137 11.57 -14.97 14.92
CA GLU A 137 12.30 -13.97 14.14
C GLU A 137 11.60 -12.59 14.20
N LYS A 138 11.87 -11.84 15.26
CA LYS A 138 11.23 -10.51 15.46
C LYS A 138 11.60 -9.49 14.38
N ASN A 139 12.79 -9.62 13.80
CA ASN A 139 13.34 -8.75 12.76
C ASN A 139 13.19 -9.37 11.36
N HIS A 140 12.17 -10.22 11.17
CA HIS A 140 11.96 -10.94 9.93
C HIS A 140 11.88 -9.99 8.72
N ARG A 141 12.40 -10.46 7.59
CA ARG A 141 12.51 -9.65 6.37
C ARG A 141 11.15 -9.32 5.74
N HIS A 142 10.13 -10.15 5.94
CA HIS A 142 8.75 -9.82 5.57
C HIS A 142 8.06 -8.97 6.63
N VAL A 143 7.25 -8.04 6.15
CA VAL A 143 6.36 -7.17 6.94
C VAL A 143 4.94 -7.29 6.40
N SER A 144 4.53 -8.54 6.16
CA SER A 144 3.31 -8.93 5.43
C SER A 144 2.03 -8.30 5.99
N HIS A 145 1.89 -8.24 7.31
CA HIS A 145 0.77 -7.60 8.00
C HIS A 145 0.71 -6.07 7.81
N LEU A 146 1.75 -5.45 7.23
CA LEU A 146 1.77 -4.04 6.84
C LEU A 146 1.33 -3.81 5.39
N TYR A 147 0.81 -4.82 4.69
CA TYR A 147 0.22 -4.67 3.36
C TYR A 147 -0.86 -3.57 3.35
N GLY A 148 -1.67 -3.50 4.40
CA GLY A 148 -2.69 -2.47 4.62
C GLY A 148 -2.17 -1.03 4.60
N LEU A 149 -0.89 -0.82 4.98
CA LEU A 149 -0.20 0.47 4.94
C LEU A 149 0.44 0.74 3.56
N TYR A 150 1.08 -0.28 2.99
CA TYR A 150 1.59 -0.26 1.62
C TYR A 150 1.72 -1.69 1.07
N PRO A 151 1.18 -2.01 -0.12
CA PRO A 151 0.69 -1.09 -1.15
C PRO A 151 -0.79 -0.67 -1.04
N SER A 152 -1.56 -1.24 -0.10
CA SER A 152 -2.95 -0.83 0.13
C SER A 152 -3.04 0.57 0.76
N ASP A 153 -4.25 1.06 0.98
CA ASP A 153 -4.57 2.32 1.64
C ASP A 153 -5.62 2.14 2.74
N GLN A 154 -5.68 0.94 3.33
CA GLN A 154 -6.51 0.63 4.50
C GLN A 154 -5.96 1.24 5.79
N ILE A 155 -4.64 1.44 5.89
CA ILE A 155 -3.99 2.09 7.03
C ILE A 155 -3.40 3.42 6.57
N THR A 156 -3.99 4.52 7.03
CA THR A 156 -3.59 5.89 6.70
C THR A 156 -3.64 6.77 7.96
N PRO A 157 -3.24 8.06 7.90
CA PRO A 157 -3.44 8.97 9.02
C PRO A 157 -4.91 9.10 9.49
N GLN A 158 -5.88 8.70 8.66
CA GLN A 158 -7.32 8.66 9.01
C GLN A 158 -7.70 7.44 9.85
N THR A 159 -6.81 6.46 10.00
CA THR A 159 -6.92 5.32 10.93
C THR A 159 -5.83 5.44 12.01
N PRO A 160 -5.88 6.45 12.90
CA PRO A 160 -4.74 6.89 13.69
C PRO A 160 -4.18 5.80 14.62
N GLU A 161 -5.04 4.96 15.19
CA GLU A 161 -4.64 3.84 16.04
C GLU A 161 -3.84 2.79 15.26
N LEU A 162 -4.38 2.30 14.14
CA LEU A 162 -3.69 1.34 13.26
C LEU A 162 -2.44 1.94 12.61
N PHE A 163 -2.43 3.25 12.32
CA PHE A 163 -1.27 3.94 11.76
C PHE A 163 -0.11 4.01 12.76
N ALA A 164 -0.42 4.30 14.03
CA ALA A 164 0.55 4.24 15.12
C ALA A 164 1.05 2.80 15.35
N ALA A 165 0.15 1.82 15.30
CA ALA A 165 0.49 0.41 15.46
C ALA A 165 1.37 -0.12 14.31
N ALA A 166 1.08 0.26 13.06
CA ALA A 166 1.88 -0.07 11.89
C ALA A 166 3.29 0.54 11.97
N ARG A 167 3.40 1.79 12.45
CA ARG A 167 4.71 2.40 12.78
C ARG A 167 5.45 1.56 13.81
N LYS A 168 4.79 1.19 14.91
CA LYS A 168 5.40 0.40 15.98
C LYS A 168 5.90 -0.96 15.48
N SER A 169 5.11 -1.67 14.66
CA SER A 169 5.52 -2.92 14.03
C SER A 169 6.76 -2.74 13.14
N LEU A 170 6.79 -1.68 12.32
CA LEU A 170 7.92 -1.40 11.45
C LEU A 170 9.19 -1.02 12.22
N GLU A 171 9.06 -0.29 13.32
CA GLU A 171 10.15 0.00 14.25
C GLU A 171 10.73 -1.27 14.87
N GLN A 172 9.86 -2.18 15.32
CA GLN A 172 10.26 -3.46 15.91
C GLN A 172 10.97 -4.37 14.89
N ARG A 173 10.53 -4.37 13.63
CA ARG A 173 11.18 -5.12 12.54
C ARG A 173 12.58 -4.59 12.19
N GLY A 174 12.85 -3.31 12.51
CA GLY A 174 14.11 -2.64 12.22
C GLY A 174 14.30 -2.29 10.74
N ASP A 175 15.36 -1.55 10.43
CA ASP A 175 15.55 -0.93 9.10
C ASP A 175 16.40 -1.76 8.13
N MET A 176 17.14 -2.75 8.61
CA MET A 176 18.06 -3.54 7.78
C MET A 176 17.42 -4.85 7.30
N ALA A 177 17.61 -5.18 6.03
CA ALA A 177 17.16 -6.43 5.42
C ALA A 177 17.86 -6.69 4.05
N THR A 178 17.26 -7.54 3.21
CA THR A 178 17.65 -7.83 1.82
C THR A 178 17.08 -6.77 0.85
N GLY A 179 17.49 -6.77 -0.43
CA GLY A 179 17.13 -5.77 -1.45
C GLY A 179 15.63 -5.39 -1.48
N TRP A 180 14.75 -6.32 -1.83
CA TRP A 180 13.29 -6.07 -1.84
C TRP A 180 12.71 -5.62 -0.50
N SER A 181 13.23 -6.12 0.62
CA SER A 181 12.70 -5.79 1.94
C SER A 181 13.05 -4.36 2.31
N LEU A 182 14.28 -3.93 2.02
CA LEU A 182 14.67 -2.52 2.12
C LEU A 182 13.77 -1.65 1.23
N ALA A 183 13.55 -2.06 -0.03
CA ALA A 183 12.70 -1.31 -0.95
C ALA A 183 11.25 -1.19 -0.47
N TRP A 184 10.67 -2.24 0.11
CA TRP A 184 9.34 -2.19 0.72
C TRP A 184 9.33 -1.25 1.93
N LYS A 185 10.35 -1.31 2.80
CA LYS A 185 10.49 -0.41 3.95
C LYS A 185 10.62 1.06 3.55
N ILE A 186 11.24 1.40 2.41
CA ILE A 186 11.25 2.79 1.89
C ILE A 186 9.81 3.27 1.67
N ASN A 187 8.98 2.47 1.00
CA ASN A 187 7.58 2.82 0.73
C ASN A 187 6.76 2.92 2.03
N LEU A 188 6.96 1.99 2.97
CA LEU A 188 6.27 2.01 4.26
C LEU A 188 6.64 3.24 5.11
N TRP A 189 7.92 3.60 5.19
CA TRP A 189 8.36 4.81 5.89
C TRP A 189 7.89 6.08 5.20
N ALA A 190 7.81 6.08 3.87
CA ALA A 190 7.19 7.16 3.12
C ALA A 190 5.69 7.31 3.48
N ARG A 191 4.94 6.20 3.55
CA ARG A 191 3.53 6.20 3.99
C ARG A 191 3.36 6.68 5.43
N LEU A 192 4.31 6.35 6.31
CA LEU A 192 4.36 6.83 7.69
C LEU A 192 4.78 8.29 7.84
N ARG A 193 5.07 8.99 6.73
CA ARG A 193 5.48 10.40 6.69
C ARG A 193 6.85 10.65 7.33
N ASP A 194 7.73 9.66 7.29
CA ASP A 194 9.09 9.72 7.84
C ASP A 194 10.14 9.75 6.72
N GLY A 195 10.35 10.96 6.16
CA GLY A 195 11.21 11.15 4.99
C GLY A 195 12.69 10.87 5.26
N ASP A 196 13.17 11.21 6.45
CA ASP A 196 14.57 11.00 6.82
C ASP A 196 14.89 9.51 7.00
N ARG A 197 13.95 8.74 7.57
CA ARG A 197 14.11 7.29 7.70
C ARG A 197 13.98 6.58 6.35
N ALA A 198 13.01 6.96 5.52
CA ALA A 198 12.90 6.46 4.15
C ALA A 198 14.18 6.72 3.33
N TYR A 199 14.76 7.93 3.45
CA TYR A 199 16.02 8.27 2.81
C TYR A 199 17.22 7.49 3.35
N THR A 200 17.26 7.24 4.65
CA THR A 200 18.33 6.43 5.26
C THR A 200 18.33 5.01 4.70
N ILE A 201 17.16 4.41 4.54
CA ILE A 201 17.01 3.06 3.95
C ILE A 201 17.35 3.08 2.45
N LEU A 202 16.92 4.12 1.71
CA LEU A 202 17.31 4.31 0.32
C LEU A 202 18.83 4.36 0.14
N ARG A 203 19.55 5.08 1.01
CA ARG A 203 21.02 5.07 1.01
C ARG A 203 21.60 3.71 1.34
N GLY A 204 20.98 2.96 2.25
CA GLY A 204 21.38 1.59 2.59
C GLY A 204 21.27 0.62 1.41
N LEU A 205 20.27 0.81 0.55
CA LEU A 205 20.10 0.05 -0.69
C LEU A 205 21.21 0.37 -1.71
N LEU A 206 21.65 1.62 -1.77
CA LEU A 206 22.67 2.12 -2.69
C LEU A 206 24.11 1.90 -2.16
N THR A 207 24.41 0.68 -1.75
CA THR A 207 25.76 0.27 -1.30
C THR A 207 26.29 -0.90 -2.12
N PRO A 208 27.61 -1.12 -2.24
CA PRO A 208 28.16 -2.24 -3.02
C PRO A 208 27.67 -3.64 -2.61
N GLY A 209 27.18 -3.82 -1.37
CA GLY A 209 26.60 -5.08 -0.89
C GLY A 209 25.12 -5.27 -1.21
N ARG A 210 24.47 -4.27 -1.81
CA ARG A 210 23.03 -4.23 -2.12
C ARG A 210 22.72 -3.75 -3.53
N THR A 211 23.65 -3.05 -4.17
CA THR A 211 23.55 -2.59 -5.55
C THR A 211 24.86 -2.92 -6.27
N ALA A 212 24.77 -3.69 -7.36
CA ALA A 212 25.90 -4.04 -8.21
C ALA A 212 26.44 -2.82 -8.98
N PRO A 213 27.66 -2.87 -9.57
CA PRO A 213 28.21 -1.76 -10.36
C PRO A 213 27.36 -1.33 -11.56
N ASN A 214 26.49 -2.22 -12.07
CA ASN A 214 25.52 -1.92 -13.13
C ASN A 214 24.17 -1.41 -12.59
N LEU A 215 24.11 -1.03 -11.31
CA LEU A 215 22.93 -0.56 -10.58
C LEU A 215 21.82 -1.60 -10.37
N PHE A 216 22.06 -2.89 -10.63
CA PHE A 216 21.11 -3.94 -10.27
C PHE A 216 21.08 -4.16 -8.76
N ASP A 217 19.87 -4.27 -8.22
CA ASP A 217 19.64 -4.65 -6.83
C ASP A 217 20.12 -6.09 -6.56
N LEU A 218 20.63 -6.30 -5.35
CA LEU A 218 21.18 -7.55 -4.88
C LEU A 218 20.44 -7.98 -3.62
N HIS A 219 19.73 -9.11 -3.70
CA HIS A 219 19.22 -9.79 -2.53
C HIS A 219 20.33 -10.17 -1.53
N PRO A 220 21.53 -10.66 -1.93
CA PRO A 220 22.02 -11.28 -3.20
C PRO A 220 21.43 -12.67 -3.53
N PRO A 221 21.53 -13.18 -4.78
CA PRO A 221 22.13 -12.54 -5.97
C PRO A 221 21.19 -11.46 -6.57
N PHE A 222 21.35 -11.10 -7.84
CA PHE A 222 20.48 -10.14 -8.53
C PHE A 222 19.00 -10.47 -8.32
N GLN A 223 18.24 -9.47 -7.87
CA GLN A 223 16.79 -9.44 -7.87
C GLN A 223 16.33 -8.05 -8.32
N ILE A 224 15.36 -7.98 -9.23
CA ILE A 224 14.96 -6.70 -9.83
C ILE A 224 13.93 -5.93 -8.98
N ASP A 225 13.32 -6.62 -8.02
CA ASP A 225 12.30 -6.09 -7.12
C ASP A 225 12.78 -4.87 -6.32
N GLY A 226 14.02 -4.89 -5.82
CA GLY A 226 14.60 -3.76 -5.10
C GLY A 226 14.72 -2.50 -5.97
N ASN A 227 15.06 -2.64 -7.25
CA ASN A 227 15.12 -1.51 -8.19
C ASN A 227 13.74 -0.84 -8.38
N PHE A 228 12.71 -1.64 -8.65
CA PHE A 228 11.35 -1.14 -8.84
C PHE A 228 10.77 -0.56 -7.56
N GLY A 229 10.94 -1.26 -6.43
CA GLY A 229 10.46 -0.81 -5.14
C GLY A 229 11.14 0.49 -4.67
N ALA A 230 12.44 0.68 -4.95
CA ALA A 230 13.13 1.93 -4.62
C ALA A 230 12.60 3.12 -5.43
N THR A 231 12.34 2.91 -6.73
CA THR A 231 11.75 3.94 -7.59
C THR A 231 10.35 4.31 -7.10
N SER A 232 9.54 3.31 -6.74
CA SER A 232 8.23 3.53 -6.11
C SER A 232 8.35 4.31 -4.80
N GLY A 233 9.33 3.96 -3.96
CA GLY A 233 9.57 4.62 -2.68
C GLY A 233 9.91 6.11 -2.84
N VAL A 234 10.76 6.46 -3.81
CA VAL A 234 11.07 7.86 -4.13
C VAL A 234 9.82 8.62 -4.60
N CYS A 235 8.97 8.00 -5.42
CA CYS A 235 7.70 8.59 -5.82
C CYS A 235 6.79 8.83 -4.61
N GLU A 236 6.62 7.83 -3.73
CA GLU A 236 5.80 7.89 -2.51
C GLU A 236 6.32 8.91 -1.48
N MET A 237 7.62 9.23 -1.49
CA MET A 237 8.20 10.30 -0.66
C MET A 237 7.81 11.70 -1.16
N LEU A 238 7.66 11.86 -2.48
CA LEU A 238 7.43 13.14 -3.15
C LEU A 238 5.95 13.44 -3.40
N LEU A 239 5.13 12.41 -3.63
CA LEU A 239 3.70 12.53 -3.89
C LEU A 239 2.97 11.27 -3.43
N GLN A 240 1.90 11.48 -2.65
CA GLN A 240 0.95 10.43 -2.32
C GLN A 240 -0.43 10.79 -2.88
N SER A 241 -1.15 9.79 -3.40
CA SER A 241 -2.47 9.98 -4.01
C SER A 241 -3.52 8.98 -3.55
N HIS A 242 -3.31 8.34 -2.40
CA HIS A 242 -4.27 7.45 -1.75
C HIS A 242 -5.15 8.21 -0.74
N GLY A 243 -6.21 7.60 -0.22
CA GLY A 243 -7.09 8.25 0.77
C GLY A 243 -7.88 9.45 0.23
N GLY A 244 -8.03 9.58 -1.09
CA GLY A 244 -8.83 10.64 -1.73
C GLY A 244 -8.17 12.01 -1.81
N GLU A 245 -6.87 12.12 -1.51
CA GLU A 245 -6.11 13.38 -1.54
C GLU A 245 -4.82 13.26 -2.36
N LEU A 246 -4.34 14.39 -2.90
CA LEU A 246 -3.01 14.56 -3.47
C LEU A 246 -2.11 15.20 -2.41
N HIS A 247 -1.38 14.38 -1.66
CA HIS A 247 -0.48 14.86 -0.63
C HIS A 247 0.90 15.16 -1.21
N LEU A 248 1.31 16.42 -1.14
CA LEU A 248 2.55 16.93 -1.69
C LEU A 248 3.68 16.80 -0.69
N LEU A 249 4.85 16.32 -1.15
CA LEU A 249 6.06 16.16 -0.35
C LEU A 249 5.80 15.46 1.01
N PRO A 250 5.00 14.37 1.04
CA PRO A 250 4.49 13.79 2.28
C PRO A 250 5.59 13.21 3.17
N ALA A 251 6.72 12.81 2.60
CA ALA A 251 7.89 12.30 3.32
C ALA A 251 9.18 12.82 2.67
N LEU A 252 9.28 14.14 2.46
CA LEU A 252 10.48 14.77 1.92
C LEU A 252 11.64 14.67 2.94
N PRO A 253 12.80 14.10 2.57
CA PRO A 253 13.98 14.08 3.42
C PRO A 253 14.44 15.50 3.75
N SER A 254 14.85 15.72 4.98
CA SER A 254 15.38 17.01 5.44
C SER A 254 16.58 17.48 4.61
N LEU A 255 17.32 16.56 3.99
CA LEU A 255 18.45 16.83 3.09
C LEU A 255 18.04 17.31 1.69
N TRP A 256 16.83 17.00 1.21
CA TRP A 256 16.34 17.44 -0.09
C TRP A 256 15.72 18.84 0.01
N LYS A 257 16.56 19.83 0.34
CA LYS A 257 16.10 21.22 0.56
C LYS A 257 15.46 21.83 -0.68
N ASN A 258 16.02 21.58 -1.86
CA ASN A 258 15.57 22.17 -3.11
C ASN A 258 15.47 21.08 -4.18
N GLY A 259 14.48 21.17 -5.05
CA GLY A 259 14.37 20.25 -6.16
C GLY A 259 13.12 20.44 -6.99
N THR A 260 13.00 19.58 -7.99
CA THR A 260 11.86 19.53 -8.89
C THR A 260 11.57 18.09 -9.29
N VAL A 261 10.30 17.77 -9.48
CA VAL A 261 9.84 16.53 -10.08
C VAL A 261 8.71 16.85 -11.04
N SER A 262 8.63 16.12 -12.15
CA SER A 262 7.57 16.29 -13.15
C SER A 262 7.13 14.93 -13.67
N GLY A 263 5.86 14.85 -14.10
CA GLY A 263 5.31 13.64 -14.73
C GLY A 263 4.87 12.55 -13.75
N LEU A 264 4.79 12.80 -12.44
CA LEU A 264 4.26 11.81 -11.50
C LEU A 264 2.77 11.61 -11.75
N LEU A 265 2.33 10.36 -11.89
CA LEU A 265 0.91 10.06 -11.97
C LEU A 265 0.31 10.00 -10.57
N ALA A 266 -0.96 10.37 -10.47
CA ALA A 266 -1.74 10.32 -9.24
C ALA A 266 -3.14 9.79 -9.50
N ARG A 267 -3.71 9.11 -8.49
CA ARG A 267 -5.07 8.58 -8.55
C ARG A 267 -6.09 9.69 -8.83
N GLY A 268 -7.15 9.36 -9.57
CA GLY A 268 -8.09 10.31 -10.16
C GLY A 268 -7.73 10.73 -11.59
N GLY A 269 -6.66 10.20 -12.17
CA GLY A 269 -6.23 10.49 -13.53
C GLY A 269 -5.45 11.80 -13.64
N TYR A 270 -4.56 12.09 -12.68
CA TYR A 270 -3.76 13.31 -12.66
C TYR A 270 -2.29 13.04 -12.99
N GLU A 271 -1.66 14.03 -13.62
CA GLU A 271 -0.21 14.14 -13.77
C GLU A 271 0.24 15.38 -12.98
N VAL A 272 1.15 15.18 -12.04
CA VAL A 272 1.58 16.17 -11.05
C VAL A 272 3.07 16.48 -11.22
N GLY A 273 3.40 17.77 -11.16
CA GLY A 273 4.76 18.27 -11.05
C GLY A 273 4.90 19.21 -9.86
N LEU A 274 6.06 19.18 -9.22
CA LEU A 274 6.36 19.94 -8.01
C LEU A 274 7.73 20.58 -8.14
N ASN A 275 7.83 21.85 -7.76
CA ASN A 275 9.09 22.48 -7.39
C ASN A 275 9.03 22.78 -5.91
N TRP A 276 10.16 22.67 -5.22
CA TRP A 276 10.27 23.05 -3.82
C TRP A 276 11.59 23.76 -3.55
N ALA A 277 11.56 24.66 -2.57
CA ALA A 277 12.72 25.34 -2.02
C ALA A 277 12.61 25.39 -0.49
N ASP A 278 13.74 25.25 0.20
CA ASP A 278 13.81 25.14 1.66
C ASP A 278 12.82 24.13 2.27
N GLY A 279 12.64 23.01 1.57
CA GLY A 279 11.73 21.92 1.94
C GLY A 279 10.24 22.22 1.75
N LYS A 280 9.87 23.33 1.10
CA LYS A 280 8.49 23.77 0.91
C LYS A 280 8.12 23.84 -0.57
N PRO A 281 6.92 23.41 -0.99
CA PRO A 281 6.48 23.58 -2.36
C PRO A 281 6.52 25.05 -2.76
N THR A 282 7.00 25.34 -3.96
CA THR A 282 7.03 26.69 -4.55
C THR A 282 6.22 26.75 -5.83
N ARG A 283 6.06 25.63 -6.53
CA ARG A 283 5.21 25.52 -7.70
C ARG A 283 4.61 24.13 -7.80
N ILE A 284 3.32 24.05 -8.12
CA ILE A 284 2.58 22.81 -8.32
C ILE A 284 1.91 22.87 -9.68
N THR A 285 2.11 21.86 -10.52
CA THR A 285 1.38 21.70 -11.79
C THR A 285 0.53 20.45 -11.74
N ILE A 286 -0.77 20.58 -12.02
CA ILE A 286 -1.72 19.46 -12.04
C ILE A 286 -2.39 19.44 -13.40
N LYS A 287 -2.16 18.39 -14.16
CA LYS A 287 -2.80 18.15 -15.46
C LYS A 287 -3.76 16.97 -15.31
N ALA A 288 -4.99 17.14 -15.78
CA ALA A 288 -6.03 16.11 -15.63
C ALA A 288 -6.29 15.37 -16.95
N ARG A 289 -6.38 14.03 -16.87
CA ARG A 289 -6.75 13.15 -18.00
C ARG A 289 -8.26 13.08 -18.20
N GLN A 290 -9.01 13.47 -17.19
CA GLN A 290 -10.47 13.57 -17.17
C GLN A 290 -10.90 14.80 -16.36
N ASP A 291 -12.15 15.22 -16.50
CA ASP A 291 -12.69 16.26 -15.64
C ASP A 291 -12.72 15.76 -14.19
N GLY A 292 -12.22 16.56 -13.25
CA GLY A 292 -12.23 16.15 -11.85
C GLY A 292 -11.88 17.28 -10.89
N THR A 293 -12.20 17.04 -9.63
CA THR A 293 -11.79 17.88 -8.50
C THR A 293 -10.94 17.03 -7.58
N CYS A 294 -9.75 17.52 -7.25
CA CYS A 294 -8.84 16.86 -6.31
C CYS A 294 -8.65 17.74 -5.07
N GLN A 295 -8.48 17.08 -3.93
CA GLN A 295 -8.05 17.71 -2.69
C GLN A 295 -6.52 17.70 -2.66
N VAL A 296 -5.88 18.85 -2.77
CA VAL A 296 -4.42 18.97 -2.67
C VAL A 296 -4.05 19.26 -1.22
N CYS A 297 -3.08 18.54 -0.66
CA CYS A 297 -2.67 18.64 0.74
C CYS A 297 -1.17 18.89 0.87
N TYR A 298 -0.77 19.73 1.82
CA TYR A 298 0.62 19.92 2.22
C TYR A 298 0.69 20.24 3.72
N GLY A 299 1.33 19.36 4.49
CA GLY A 299 1.25 19.41 5.95
C GLY A 299 -0.21 19.33 6.41
N ASN A 300 -0.64 20.25 7.27
CA ASN A 300 -2.01 20.32 7.79
C ASN A 300 -2.96 21.16 6.93
N LYS A 301 -2.51 21.62 5.75
CA LYS A 301 -3.27 22.52 4.90
C LYS A 301 -3.82 21.78 3.69
N SER A 302 -4.97 22.22 3.20
CA SER A 302 -5.65 21.59 2.08
C SER A 302 -6.36 22.61 1.18
N LEU A 303 -6.38 22.36 -0.13
CA LEU A 303 -7.09 23.16 -1.14
C LEU A 303 -7.79 22.25 -2.16
N LYS A 304 -9.06 22.54 -2.45
CA LYS A 304 -9.77 21.88 -3.56
C LYS A 304 -9.41 22.53 -4.88
N VAL A 305 -9.02 21.72 -5.86
CA VAL A 305 -8.63 22.17 -7.18
C VAL A 305 -9.44 21.41 -8.23
N THR A 306 -10.23 22.15 -9.00
CA THR A 306 -10.95 21.61 -10.17
C THR A 306 -10.11 21.81 -11.42
N VAL A 307 -9.86 20.73 -12.16
CA VAL A 307 -9.08 20.74 -13.40
C VAL A 307 -9.88 20.03 -14.48
N LYS A 308 -9.99 20.68 -15.65
CA LYS A 308 -10.67 20.12 -16.82
C LYS A 308 -9.75 19.21 -17.61
N LYS A 309 -10.34 18.21 -18.28
CA LYS A 309 -9.61 17.28 -19.15
C LYS A 309 -8.67 18.00 -20.10
N GLY A 310 -7.41 17.57 -20.13
CA GLY A 310 -6.36 18.12 -21.01
C GLY A 310 -5.85 19.50 -20.61
N LYS A 311 -6.37 20.10 -19.52
CA LYS A 311 -5.88 21.37 -18.98
C LYS A 311 -4.88 21.15 -17.85
N THR A 312 -4.01 22.12 -17.68
CA THR A 312 -3.02 22.18 -16.60
C THR A 312 -3.35 23.36 -15.68
N MET A 313 -3.52 23.09 -14.39
CA MET A 313 -3.58 24.09 -13.34
C MET A 313 -2.16 24.31 -12.80
N THR A 314 -1.77 25.57 -12.56
CA THR A 314 -0.50 25.92 -11.91
C THR A 314 -0.76 26.72 -10.64
N LEU A 315 -0.18 26.28 -9.52
CA LEU A 315 -0.20 26.99 -8.23
C LEU A 315 1.22 27.47 -7.92
N ASN A 316 1.44 28.79 -7.83
CA ASN A 316 2.78 29.40 -7.65
C ASN A 316 3.13 29.74 -6.19
N LYS A 317 2.22 29.44 -5.25
CA LYS A 317 2.46 29.46 -3.79
C LYS A 317 1.51 28.43 -3.17
N PRO A 318 1.99 27.44 -2.40
CA PRO A 318 1.09 26.56 -1.67
C PRO A 318 0.33 27.38 -0.63
N PHE A 319 -0.93 26.99 -0.42
CA PHE A 319 -1.87 27.55 0.55
C PHE A 319 -1.37 27.32 1.99
#